data_AF-A0A7W1Z9I3-F1
#
_entry.id   AF-A0A7W1Z9I3-F1
#
_cell.length_a   1.000
_cell.length_b   1.000
_cell.length_c   1.000
_cell.angle_alpha   90.00
_cell.angle_beta   90.00
_cell.angle_gamma   90.00
#
_symmetry.space_group_name_H-M   'P 1'
#
loop_
_entity.id
_entity.type
_entity.pdbx_description
1 polymer ?
#
loop_
_entity_poly.entity_id
_entity_poly.type
_entity_poly.pdbx_seq_one_letter_code
_entity_poly.pdbx_strand_id
1 'polypeptide(L)' 'MRRTELCTKPPRFDEDLVVETDAMTLARWHLGEIEWNEALRLEQIRVFGPRDLARALPSWNLSSTSRIS' A
#
# COMPACT_ATOMS: atom_id res chain seq x y z
N MET A 1 15.40 -3.46 19.77
CA MET A 1 15.68 -3.90 18.38
C MET A 1 14.39 -4.47 17.81
N ARG A 2 13.63 -3.69 17.02
CA ARG A 2 12.33 -4.13 16.47
C ARG A 2 12.62 -4.97 15.22
N ARG A 3 12.28 -6.26 15.25
CA ARG A 3 12.43 -7.15 14.09
C ARG A 3 11.33 -6.84 13.09
N THR A 4 11.69 -6.41 11.89
CA THR A 4 10.78 -6.44 10.75
C THR A 4 10.61 -7.89 10.34
N GLU A 5 9.38 -8.42 10.39
CA GLU A 5 9.09 -9.73 9.83
C GLU A 5 9.03 -9.57 8.30
N LEU A 6 10.08 -10.05 7.62
CA LEU A 6 10.10 -10.12 6.17
C LEU A 6 9.58 -11.50 5.76
N CYS A 7 8.39 -11.56 5.17
CA CYS A 7 7.90 -12.78 4.55
C CYS A 7 8.68 -12.99 3.25
N THR A 8 9.65 -13.91 3.23
CA THR A 8 10.47 -14.21 2.05
C THR A 8 9.85 -15.24 1.11
N LYS A 9 8.67 -15.77 1.47
CA LYS A 9 7.96 -16.77 0.68
C LYS A 9 6.68 -16.17 0.12
N PRO A 10 6.48 -16.19 -1.20
CA PRO A 10 5.20 -15.78 -1.78
C PRO A 10 4.07 -16.67 -1.22
N PRO A 11 2.87 -16.11 -0.99
CA PRO A 11 1.71 -16.91 -0.63
C PRO A 11 1.50 -18.05 -1.62
N ARG A 12 0.97 -19.18 -1.17
CA ARG A 12 0.78 -20.39 -2.00
C ARG A 12 -0.42 -20.28 -2.96
N PHE A 13 -0.90 -19.06 -3.20
CA PHE A 13 -2.08 -18.70 -3.99
C PHE A 13 -1.67 -17.58 -4.94
N ASP A 14 -2.24 -17.55 -6.15
CA ASP A 14 -2.04 -16.43 -7.07
C ASP A 14 -2.51 -15.14 -6.41
N GLU A 15 -1.64 -14.14 -6.35
CA GLU A 15 -1.99 -12.84 -5.81
C GLU A 15 -2.94 -12.12 -6.78
N ASP A 16 -4.18 -11.87 -6.33
CA ASP A 16 -5.15 -11.08 -7.10
C ASP A 16 -4.66 -9.63 -7.36
N LEU A 17 -3.77 -9.13 -6.50
CA LEU A 17 -3.23 -7.77 -6.58
C LEU A 17 -1.85 -7.71 -5.90
N VAL A 18 -0.87 -7.13 -6.59
CA VAL A 18 0.49 -6.91 -6.07
C VAL A 18 0.78 -5.42 -6.02
N VAL A 19 1.24 -4.93 -4.86
CA VAL A 19 1.71 -3.56 -4.68
C VAL A 19 3.22 -3.57 -4.47
N GLU A 20 3.95 -2.96 -5.40
CA GLU A 20 5.38 -2.72 -5.26
C GLU A 20 5.62 -1.30 -4.75
N THR A 21 6.30 -1.19 -3.62
CA THR A 21 6.65 0.06 -2.95
C THR A 21 7.74 -0.23 -1.91
N ASP A 22 8.47 0.80 -1.48
CA ASP A 22 9.27 0.68 -0.26
C ASP A 22 8.40 0.76 1.01
N ALA A 23 8.95 0.29 2.13
CA ALA A 23 8.25 0.21 3.41
C ALA A 23 7.91 1.60 4.00
N MET A 24 8.72 2.62 3.75
CA MET A 24 8.47 3.98 4.23
C MET A 24 7.29 4.59 3.49
N THR A 25 7.26 4.49 2.17
CA THR A 25 6.15 4.96 1.33
C THR A 25 4.83 4.30 1.74
N LEU A 26 4.83 2.97 1.94
CA LEU A 26 3.64 2.25 2.40
C LEU A 26 3.16 2.74 3.77
N ALA A 27 4.09 2.93 4.72
CA ALA A 27 3.77 3.40 6.07
C ALA A 27 3.19 4.83 6.05
N ARG A 28 3.81 5.75 5.30
CA ARG A 28 3.35 7.14 5.18
C ARG A 28 1.98 7.22 4.53
N TRP A 29 1.72 6.40 3.51
CA TRP A 29 0.37 6.30 2.94
C TRP A 29 -0.61 5.77 3.97
N HIS A 30 -0.28 4.66 4.66
CA HIS A 30 -1.14 4.05 5.68
C HIS A 30 -1.48 5.01 6.84
N LEU A 31 -0.58 5.95 7.16
CA LEU A 31 -0.78 6.99 8.16
C LEU A 31 -1.52 8.24 7.62
N GLY A 32 -1.79 8.30 6.32
CA GLY A 32 -2.42 9.46 5.67
C GLY A 32 -1.48 10.65 5.47
N GLU A 33 -0.17 10.46 5.56
CA GLU A 33 0.82 11.52 5.34
C GLU A 33 1.07 11.82 3.87
N ILE A 34 0.77 10.87 2.98
CA ILE A 34 0.87 11.03 1.52
C ILE A 34 -0.39 10.50 0.84
N GLU A 35 -0.74 11.14 -0.27
CA GLU A 35 -1.89 10.76 -1.09
C GLU A 35 -1.56 9.61 -2.05
N TRP A 36 -2.45 8.63 -2.15
CA TRP A 36 -2.24 7.45 -3.01
C TRP A 36 -1.99 7.81 -4.48
N ASN A 37 -2.81 8.71 -5.03
CA ASN A 37 -2.71 9.11 -6.44
C ASN A 37 -1.41 9.85 -6.74
N GLU A 38 -0.89 10.61 -5.77
CA GLU A 38 0.39 11.29 -5.91
C GLU A 38 1.55 10.29 -5.88
N ALA A 39 1.51 9.32 -4.96
CA ALA A 39 2.51 8.25 -4.87
C ALA A 39 2.54 7.37 -6.13
N LEU A 40 1.39 7.11 -6.76
CA LEU A 40 1.31 6.46 -8.08
C LEU A 40 1.99 7.31 -9.17
N ARG A 41 1.67 8.61 -9.23
CA ARG A 41 2.19 9.54 -10.25
C ARG A 41 3.70 9.71 -10.17
N LEU A 42 4.26 9.67 -8.96
CA LEU A 42 5.69 9.75 -8.69
C LEU A 42 6.40 8.39 -8.77
N GLU A 43 5.70 7.33 -9.19
CA GLU A 43 6.20 5.95 -9.30
C GLU A 43 6.73 5.36 -7.97
N GLN A 44 6.34 5.95 -6.84
CA GLN A 44 6.67 5.44 -5.51
C GLN A 44 5.84 4.20 -5.16
N ILE A 45 4.66 4.10 -5.74
CA ILE A 45 3.78 2.93 -5.68
C ILE A 45 3.50 2.45 -7.09
N ARG A 46 3.62 1.13 -7.31
CA ARG A 46 3.16 0.45 -8.53
C ARG A 46 2.20 -0.66 -8.15
N VAL A 47 1.12 -0.81 -8.91
CA VAL A 47 0.07 -1.80 -8.64
C VAL A 47 -0.10 -2.67 -9.87
N PHE A 48 -0.06 -3.98 -9.65
CA PHE A 48 -0.23 -5.00 -10.68
C PHE A 48 -1.43 -5.86 -10.34
N GLY A 49 -2.28 -6.13 -11.33
CA GLY A 49 -3.50 -6.91 -11.17
C GLY A 49 -4.70 -6.28 -11.89
N PRO A 50 -5.91 -6.83 -11.68
CA PRO A 50 -7.15 -6.33 -12.26
C PRO A 50 -7.42 -4.85 -11.91
N ARG A 51 -7.89 -4.09 -12.91
CA ARG A 51 -8.06 -2.64 -12.81
C ARG A 51 -9.13 -2.22 -11.79
N ASP A 52 -10.16 -3.03 -11.63
CA ASP A 52 -11.21 -2.86 -10.64
C ASP A 52 -10.67 -3.00 -9.22
N LEU A 53 -9.85 -4.04 -8.95
CA LEU A 53 -9.19 -4.23 -7.67
C LEU A 53 -8.18 -3.12 -7.37
N ALA A 54 -7.36 -2.75 -8.35
CA ALA A 54 -6.40 -1.65 -8.21
C ALA A 54 -7.08 -0.31 -7.87
N ARG A 55 -8.29 -0.07 -8.37
CA ARG A 55 -9.09 1.14 -8.09
C ARG A 55 -9.75 1.11 -6.72
N ALA A 56 -10.05 -0.07 -6.19
CA ALA A 56 -10.65 -0.23 -4.87
C ALA A 56 -9.60 -0.13 -3.75
N LEU A 57 -8.35 -0.51 -4.01
CA LEU A 57 -7.26 -0.54 -3.03
C LEU A 57 -7.15 0.72 -2.16
N PRO A 58 -7.22 1.97 -2.69
CA PRO A 58 -7.04 3.17 -1.87
C PRO A 58 -8.08 3.31 -0.75
N SER A 59 -9.28 2.73 -0.94
CA SER A 59 -10.33 2.77 0.07
C SER A 59 -10.07 1.82 1.25
N TRP A 60 -9.05 0.95 1.18
CA TRP A 60 -8.72 0.05 2.28
C TRP A 60 -8.04 0.79 3.44
N ASN A 61 -7.59 2.02 3.20
CA ASN A 61 -6.97 2.90 4.19
C ASN A 61 -7.95 3.88 4.86
N LEU A 62 -9.26 3.64 4.73
CA LEU A 62 -10.32 4.49 5.29
C LEU A 62 -10.39 4.52 6.84
N SER A 63 -9.54 3.77 7.55
CA SER A 63 -9.50 3.72 9.01
C SER A 63 -8.48 4.66 9.68
N SER A 64 -7.63 5.38 8.93
CA SER A 64 -6.62 6.28 9.53
C SER A 64 -7.06 7.74 9.60
N THR A 65 -8.28 8.09 9.20
CA THR A 65 -8.82 9.46 9.30
C THR A 65 -9.27 9.79 10.74
N SER A 66 -8.42 9.57 11.74
CA SER A 66 -8.46 10.38 12.95
C SER A 66 -7.54 11.57 12.72
N ARG A 67 -8.12 12.65 12.18
CA ARG A 67 -7.53 13.98 12.23
C ARG A 67 -7.29 14.28 13.71
N ILE A 68 -6.05 14.15 14.19
CA ILE A 68 -5.67 14.66 15.50
C ILE A 68 -5.83 16.18 15.40
N SER A 69 -6.95 16.66 15.93
CA SER A 69 -7.19 18.09 16.20
C SER A 69 -6.42 18.53 17.43
#